data_AF-A0AAQ0R7I7-F1
#
_entry.id   AF-A0AAQ0R7I7-F1
#
_cell.length_a   1.000
_cell.length_b   1.000
_cell.length_c   1.000
_cell.angle_alpha   90.00
_cell.angle_beta   90.00
_cell.angle_gamma   90.00
#
_symmetry.space_group_name_H-M   'P 1'
#
loop_
_entity.id
_entity.type
_entity.pdbx_description
1 polymer ?
#
loop_
_entity_poly.entity_id
_entity_poly.type
_entity_poly.pdbx_seq_one_letter_code
_entity_poly.pdbx_strand_id
1 'polypeptide(L)' 'MENYRIELPDGTTVMEDFVSDRAAIAYAVDLNHGCSEKVSVFRITDEGETIPTRMCPKPNPGSRRRARSAR' A
#
# COMPACT_ATOMS: atom_id res chain seq x y z
N MET A 1 -4.87 -1.42 16.24
CA MET A 1 -5.13 -0.76 14.96
C MET A 1 -3.77 -0.47 14.35
N GLU A 2 -3.64 -0.60 13.04
CA GLU A 2 -2.37 -0.45 12.34
C GLU A 2 -2.54 0.61 11.26
N ASN A 3 -1.49 1.36 11.00
CA ASN A 3 -1.55 2.45 10.05
C ASN A 3 -1.37 1.91 8.63
N TYR A 4 -2.19 2.34 7.68
CA TYR A 4 -2.07 1.96 6.28
C TYR A 4 -1.97 3.20 5.40
N ARG A 5 -1.12 3.11 4.38
CA ARG A 5 -1.01 4.09 3.30
C ARG A 5 -1.68 3.54 2.04
N ILE A 6 -2.67 4.26 1.55
CA ILE A 6 -3.40 3.95 0.33
C ILE A 6 -2.96 4.95 -0.72
N GLU A 7 -2.53 4.46 -1.87
CA GLU A 7 -2.20 5.26 -3.05
C GLU A 7 -3.22 4.96 -4.15
N LEU A 8 -3.92 5.99 -4.55
CA LEU A 8 -4.91 5.96 -5.61
C LEU A 8 -4.24 6.29 -6.96
N PRO A 9 -4.83 5.84 -8.08
CA PRO A 9 -4.26 6.07 -9.41
C PRO A 9 -4.31 7.52 -9.89
N ASP A 10 -5.12 8.35 -9.24
CA ASP A 10 -5.20 9.80 -9.45
C ASP A 10 -4.02 10.56 -8.80
N GLY A 11 -3.16 9.86 -8.05
CA GLY A 11 -2.05 10.44 -7.28
C GLY A 11 -2.42 10.81 -5.85
N THR A 12 -3.67 10.60 -5.43
CA THR A 12 -4.12 10.83 -4.06
C THR A 12 -3.51 9.78 -3.14
N THR A 13 -2.98 10.24 -2.01
CA THR A 13 -2.44 9.35 -0.97
C THR A 13 -3.23 9.58 0.32
N VAL A 14 -3.75 8.50 0.91
CA VAL A 14 -4.52 8.52 2.15
C VAL A 14 -3.76 7.70 3.19
N MET A 15 -3.67 8.20 4.42
CA MET A 15 -3.08 7.49 5.55
C MET A 15 -4.14 7.33 6.62
N GLU A 16 -4.48 6.09 6.96
CA GLU A 16 -5.58 5.79 7.88
C GLU A 16 -5.36 4.47 8.62
N ASP A 17 -5.90 4.39 9.83
CA ASP A 17 -5.72 3.25 10.72
C ASP A 17 -6.81 2.20 10.51
N PHE A 18 -6.41 0.96 10.23
CA PHE A 18 -7.33 -0.15 10.03
C PHE A 18 -7.07 -1.30 11.01
N VAL A 19 -8.10 -2.12 11.19
CA VAL A 19 -8.04 -3.32 12.03
C VAL A 19 -7.38 -4.49 11.29
N SER A 20 -7.36 -4.49 9.95
CA SER A 20 -6.74 -5.54 9.13
C SER A 20 -6.50 -5.09 7.69
N ASP A 21 -5.60 -5.78 6.98
CA ASP A 21 -5.33 -5.57 5.54
C ASP A 21 -6.63 -5.58 4.72
N ARG A 22 -7.58 -6.47 5.05
CA ARG A 22 -8.83 -6.62 4.30
C ARG A 22 -9.73 -5.38 4.44
N ALA A 23 -9.75 -4.75 5.61
CA ALA A 23 -10.49 -3.52 5.84
C ALA A 23 -9.86 -2.35 5.06
N ALA A 24 -8.53 -2.22 5.12
CA ALA A 24 -7.79 -1.20 4.36
C ALA A 24 -8.00 -1.34 2.85
N ILE A 25 -7.98 -2.58 2.33
CA ILE A 25 -8.24 -2.88 0.93
C ILE A 25 -9.68 -2.51 0.54
N ALA A 26 -10.68 -2.90 1.35
CA ALA A 26 -12.07 -2.60 1.05
C ALA A 26 -12.31 -1.08 0.98
N TYR A 27 -11.72 -0.34 1.92
CA TYR A 27 -11.79 1.11 1.93
C TYR A 27 -11.08 1.75 0.73
N ALA A 28 -9.90 1.25 0.37
CA ALA A 28 -9.16 1.73 -0.81
C ALA A 28 -9.93 1.53 -2.12
N VAL A 29 -10.66 0.42 -2.24
CA VAL A 29 -11.53 0.14 -3.40
C VAL A 29 -12.73 1.08 -3.40
N ASP A 30 -13.36 1.30 -2.25
CA ASP A 30 -14.48 2.23 -2.09
C ASP A 30 -14.09 3.67 -2.46
N LEU A 31 -12.92 4.12 -1.99
CA LEU A 31 -12.31 5.41 -2.34
C LEU A 31 -12.08 5.55 -3.85
N ASN A 32 -11.69 4.48 -4.53
CA ASN A 32 -11.50 4.48 -5.98
C ASN A 32 -12.81 4.20 -6.75
N HIS A 33 -13.96 4.59 -6.20
CA HIS A 33 -15.29 4.39 -6.81
C HIS A 33 -15.64 2.92 -7.10
N GLY A 34 -15.17 1.99 -6.26
CA GLY A 34 -15.38 0.56 -6.43
C GLY A 34 -14.36 -0.13 -7.36
N CYS A 35 -13.36 0.61 -7.88
CA CYS A 35 -12.34 0.05 -8.76
C CYS A 35 -11.11 -0.40 -7.98
N SER A 36 -10.71 -1.66 -8.12
CA SER A 36 -9.45 -2.18 -7.54
C SER A 36 -8.23 -1.97 -8.44
N GLU A 37 -8.42 -1.44 -9.65
CA GLU A 37 -7.35 -1.32 -10.63
C GLU A 37 -6.39 -0.17 -10.28
N LYS A 38 -5.08 -0.45 -10.29
CA LYS A 38 -3.99 0.52 -10.02
C LYS A 38 -4.02 1.17 -8.63
N VAL A 39 -4.81 0.65 -7.70
CA VAL A 39 -4.78 1.04 -6.28
C VAL A 39 -3.66 0.28 -5.58
N SER A 40 -2.88 0.96 -4.74
CA SER A 40 -1.82 0.34 -3.94
C SER A 40 -2.10 0.55 -2.47
N VAL A 41 -1.99 -0.50 -1.66
CA VAL A 41 -2.24 -0.42 -0.21
C VAL A 41 -1.04 -0.98 0.53
N PHE A 42 -0.38 -0.14 1.31
CA PHE A 42 0.79 -0.47 2.11
C PHE A 42 0.44 -0.42 3.58
N ARG A 43 0.82 -1.43 4.34
CA ARG A 43 0.74 -1.44 5.79
C ARG A 43 2.00 -0.78 6.37
N ILE A 44 1.84 0.10 7.33
CA ILE A 44 2.94 0.72 8.06
C ILE A 44 3.08 0.00 9.40
N THR A 45 4.25 -0.57 9.67
CA THR A 45 4.57 -1.18 10.96
C THR A 45 4.91 -0.10 12.00
N ASP A 46 4.92 -0.50 13.28
CA ASP A 46 5.31 0.39 14.39
C ASP A 46 6.76 0.92 14.23
N GLU A 47 7.60 0.17 13.52
CA GLU A 47 8.97 0.53 13.17
C GLU A 47 9.04 1.57 12.03
N GLY A 48 7.90 1.96 11.45
CA GLY A 48 7.81 2.88 10.32
C GLY A 48 8.10 2.22 8.96
N GLU A 49 8.19 0.89 8.90
CA GLU A 49 8.38 0.18 7.64
C GLU A 49 7.06 0.03 6.87
N THR A 50 7.11 0.16 5.54
CA THR A 50 5.95 -0.04 4.67
C THR A 50 5.97 -1.42 4.04
N ILE A 51 5.04 -2.27 4.45
CA ILE A 51 4.86 -3.62 3.92
C ILE A 51 3.77 -3.58 2.83
N PRO A 52 4.07 -3.98 1.58
CA PRO A 52 3.05 -4.05 0.54
C PRO A 52 2.01 -5.12 0.86
N THR A 53 0.73 -4.79 0.76
CA THR A 53 -0.35 -5.76 0.92
C THR A 53 -0.60 -6.53 -0.38
N ARG A 54 -1.52 -7.50 -0.35
CA ARG A 54 -1.91 -8.30 -1.54
C ARG A 54 -2.48 -7.48 -2.71
N MET A 55 -2.95 -6.27 -2.43
CA MET A 55 -3.47 -5.33 -3.45
C MET A 55 -2.40 -4.47 -4.08
N CYS A 56 -1.18 -4.42 -3.54
CA CYS A 56 -0.10 -3.72 -4.22
C CYS A 56 0.13 -4.36 -5.59
N PRO A 57 0.17 -3.58 -6.68
CA PRO A 57 0.62 -4.08 -7.97
C PRO A 57 1.98 -4.72 -7.73
N LYS A 58 2.10 -6.01 -8.08
CA LYS A 58 3.36 -6.75 -7.86
C LYS A 58 4.49 -5.88 -8.40
N PRO A 59 5.53 -5.60 -7.60
CA PRO A 59 6.69 -4.91 -8.13
C PRO A 59 7.14 -5.72 -9.34
N ASN A 60 7.15 -5.06 -10.50
CA ASN A 60 7.60 -5.68 -11.73
C ASN A 60 8.90 -6.44 -11.41
N PRO A 61 9.10 -7.70 -11.83
CA PRO A 61 10.28 -8.47 -11.47
C PRO A 61 11.62 -7.83 -11.91
N GLY A 62 11.59 -6.70 -12.62
CA GLY A 62 12.73 -5.83 -12.91
C GLY A 62 13.10 -4.77 -11.84
N SER A 63 12.30 -4.53 -10.80
CA SER A 63 12.60 -3.54 -9.75
C SER A 63 13.46 -4.11 -8.62
N ARG A 64 14.47 -4.91 -8.98
CA ARG A 64 15.57 -5.27 -8.07
C ARG A 64 16.67 -4.22 -8.24
N ARG A 65 16.43 -2.98 -7.81
CA ARG A 65 17.49 -1.96 -7.82
C ARG A 65 17.44 -1.05 -6.60
N ARG A 66 18.46 -1.28 -5.75
CA ARG A 66 19.04 -0.41 -4.71
C ARG A 66 18.49 -0.54 -3.28
N ALA A 67 18.72 -1.69 -2.67
CA ALA A 67 19.41 -1.71 -1.39
C ALA A 67 20.89 -2.06 -1.67
N ARG A 68 21.66 -1.09 -2.18
CA ARG A 68 23.12 -1.23 -2.25
C ARG A 68 23.66 -0.81 -0.89
N SER A 69 23.91 -1.83 -0.07
CA SER A 69 24.96 -1.95 0.93
C SER A 69 25.71 -0.67 1.26
N ALA A 70 25.54 -0.20 2.50
CA ALA A 70 26.60 0.53 3.17
C ALA A 70 27.86 -0.34 3.19
N ARG A 71 28.96 0.20 2.68
CA ARG A 71 30.32 -0.17 3.08
C ARG A 71 31.29 0.92 2.67
#